data_AF-A0A919Q987-F1
#
_entry.id   AF-A0A919Q987-F1
#
_cell.length_a   1.000
_cell.length_b   1.000
_cell.length_c   1.000
_cell.angle_alpha   90.00
_cell.angle_beta   90.00
_cell.angle_gamma   90.00
#
_symmetry.space_group_name_H-M   'P 1'
#
loop_
_entity.id
_entity.type
_entity.pdbx_description
1 polymer ?
#
loop_
_entity_poly.entity_id
_entity_poly.type
_entity_poly.pdbx_seq_one_letter_code
_entity_poly.pdbx_strand_id
1 'polypeptide(L)'
;MTVLGVDAGSADVAAAEHLIQDLVTVLGPPVLACTHFVRNGRPHVAVTLVLEPAEVPDGYGVAWGDSRTGPEELAAGAGQAVAEFEAGGGRAVVFGGSAGLSGVVTVADLLGRSAIERVSVLASPYPAEPHAVLDTRGYLRPERRDGVLTLATTPGLLPDGSIGLVPFEILDPQACCGGH
;
A
#
# COMPACT_ATOMS: atom_id res chain seq x y z
N MET A 1 -18.86 -0.14 5.39
CA MET A 1 -17.64 0.41 4.78
C MET A 1 -17.68 0.08 3.32
N THR A 2 -17.37 1.05 2.47
CA THR A 2 -17.42 0.91 1.01
C THR A 2 -16.00 0.87 0.46
N VAL A 3 -15.77 0.03 -0.55
CA VAL A 3 -14.53 0.07 -1.34
C VAL A 3 -14.77 1.04 -2.50
N LEU A 4 -14.05 2.16 -2.47
CA LEU A 4 -14.09 3.16 -3.53
C LEU A 4 -12.82 3.04 -4.37
N GLY A 5 -12.96 2.64 -5.64
CA GLY A 5 -11.87 2.72 -6.62
C GLY A 5 -11.81 4.12 -7.23
N VAL A 6 -10.62 4.70 -7.33
CA VAL A 6 -10.38 6.00 -7.96
C VAL A 6 -9.21 5.87 -8.92
N ASP A 7 -9.37 6.44 -10.10
CA ASP A 7 -8.35 6.45 -11.15
C ASP A 7 -8.23 7.85 -11.75
N ALA A 8 -7.01 8.40 -11.67
CA ALA A 8 -6.62 9.69 -12.24
C ALA A 8 -5.65 9.53 -13.43
N GLY A 9 -5.35 8.31 -13.86
CA GLY A 9 -4.33 8.02 -14.86
C GLY A 9 -2.89 8.22 -14.34
N SER A 10 -2.66 8.01 -13.05
CA SER A 10 -1.37 8.25 -12.39
C SER A 10 -0.25 7.45 -13.05
N ALA A 11 0.76 8.15 -13.57
CA ALA A 11 1.78 7.54 -14.42
C ALA A 11 2.63 6.49 -13.70
N ASP A 12 2.74 6.62 -12.38
CA ASP A 12 3.52 5.74 -11.52
C ASP A 12 2.91 5.66 -10.12
N VAL A 13 3.59 4.87 -9.30
CA VAL A 13 3.22 4.60 -7.92
C VAL A 13 3.28 5.84 -7.04
N ALA A 14 4.29 6.70 -7.19
CA ALA A 14 4.44 7.89 -6.37
C ALA A 14 3.32 8.90 -6.64
N ALA A 15 2.94 9.08 -7.91
CA ALA A 15 1.78 9.87 -8.29
C ALA A 15 0.47 9.33 -7.70
N ALA A 16 0.30 8.00 -7.63
CA ALA A 16 -0.86 7.37 -7.00
C ALA A 16 -0.87 7.53 -5.46
N GLU A 17 0.28 7.48 -4.80
CA GLU A 17 0.39 7.77 -3.36
C GLU A 17 0.02 9.22 -3.04
N HIS A 18 0.49 10.19 -3.86
CA HIS A 18 0.05 11.57 -3.73
C HIS A 18 -1.46 11.73 -3.92
N LEU A 19 -2.04 11.04 -4.91
CA LEU A 19 -3.49 11.02 -5.11
C LEU A 19 -4.22 10.49 -3.85
N ILE A 20 -3.73 9.42 -3.22
CA ILE A 20 -4.31 8.92 -1.96
C ILE A 20 -4.32 10.03 -0.91
N GLN A 21 -3.24 10.79 -0.79
CA GLN A 21 -3.16 11.82 0.23
C GLN A 21 -4.06 13.03 -0.04
N ASP A 22 -4.22 13.41 -1.32
CA ASP A 22 -5.21 14.41 -1.72
C ASP A 22 -6.63 13.92 -1.42
N LEU A 23 -6.95 12.67 -1.75
CA LEU A 23 -8.25 12.06 -1.48
C LEU A 23 -8.54 11.94 0.03
N VAL A 24 -7.55 11.63 0.86
CA VAL A 24 -7.69 11.59 2.33
C VAL A 24 -8.08 12.97 2.87
N THR A 25 -7.57 14.04 2.27
CA THR A 25 -7.89 15.43 2.68
C THR A 25 -9.34 15.79 2.35
N VAL A 26 -9.87 15.25 1.25
CA VAL A 26 -11.24 15.55 0.77
C VAL A 26 -12.28 14.62 1.40
N LEU A 27 -12.00 13.32 1.44
CA LEU A 27 -12.95 12.26 1.82
C LEU A 27 -12.80 11.85 3.30
N GLY A 28 -11.74 12.28 3.96
CA GLY A 28 -11.37 11.83 5.31
C GLY A 28 -10.50 10.57 5.31
N PRO A 29 -10.04 10.14 6.50
CA PRO A 29 -9.09 9.05 6.64
C PRO A 29 -9.71 7.69 6.30
N PRO A 30 -9.16 6.93 5.34
CA PRO A 30 -9.59 5.56 5.08
C PRO A 30 -9.09 4.61 6.15
N VAL A 31 -9.81 3.49 6.31
CA VAL A 31 -9.33 2.34 7.10
C VAL A 31 -8.16 1.65 6.40
N LEU A 32 -8.20 1.61 5.07
CA LEU A 32 -7.20 1.02 4.20
C LEU A 32 -7.19 1.75 2.86
N ALA A 33 -6.01 2.08 2.34
CA ALA A 33 -5.87 2.52 0.96
C ALA A 33 -4.76 1.72 0.26
N CYS A 34 -5.05 1.28 -0.97
CA CYS A 34 -4.14 0.47 -1.76
C CYS A 34 -3.90 1.07 -3.16
N THR A 35 -2.73 0.81 -3.73
CA THR A 35 -2.42 1.08 -5.14
C THR A 35 -2.54 -0.20 -5.96
N HIS A 36 -2.98 -0.05 -7.21
CA HIS A 36 -3.31 -1.13 -8.15
C HIS A 36 -2.75 -0.81 -9.54
N PHE A 37 -2.06 -1.78 -10.17
CA PHE A 37 -1.56 -1.58 -11.53
C PHE A 37 -2.66 -1.83 -12.56
N VAL A 38 -3.01 -0.80 -13.32
CA VAL A 38 -3.91 -0.93 -14.46
C VAL A 38 -3.07 -1.20 -15.70
N ARG A 39 -3.33 -2.34 -16.34
CA ARG A 39 -2.56 -2.84 -17.50
C ARG A 39 -3.33 -2.77 -18.81
N ASN A 40 -4.64 -2.59 -18.73
CA ASN A 40 -5.50 -2.44 -19.90
C ASN A 40 -5.44 -0.99 -20.38
N GLY A 41 -5.21 -0.77 -21.67
CA GLY A 41 -4.99 0.57 -22.23
C GLY A 41 -3.57 1.08 -21.93
N ARG A 42 -3.43 2.38 -21.62
CA ARG A 42 -2.15 2.97 -21.21
C ARG A 42 -1.80 2.50 -19.81
N PRO A 43 -0.65 1.85 -19.54
CA PRO A 43 -0.28 1.46 -18.19
C PRO A 43 -0.21 2.65 -17.22
N HIS A 44 -0.84 2.51 -16.06
CA HIS A 44 -0.89 3.52 -15.00
C HIS A 44 -1.26 2.85 -13.66
N VAL A 45 -1.41 3.65 -12.61
CA VAL A 45 -1.74 3.18 -11.26
C VAL A 45 -3.05 3.81 -10.79
N ALA A 46 -4.01 2.96 -10.44
CA ALA A 46 -5.27 3.35 -9.79
C ALA A 46 -5.20 3.04 -8.29
N VAL A 47 -6.16 3.54 -7.52
CA VAL A 47 -6.19 3.40 -6.06
C VAL A 47 -7.53 2.89 -5.57
N THR A 48 -7.53 2.21 -4.43
CA THR A 48 -8.75 1.90 -3.68
C THR A 48 -8.68 2.50 -2.29
N LEU A 49 -9.83 2.94 -1.76
CA LEU A 49 -10.00 3.42 -0.40
C LEU A 49 -11.16 2.68 0.27
N VAL A 50 -10.94 2.19 1.48
CA VAL A 50 -11.98 1.61 2.34
C VAL A 50 -12.43 2.69 3.32
N LEU A 51 -13.56 3.32 3.01
CA LEU A 51 -14.13 4.42 3.80
C LEU A 51 -15.65 4.48 3.62
N GLU A 52 -16.32 5.37 4.35
CA GLU A 52 -17.70 5.77 4.06
C GLU A 52 -17.64 7.13 3.36
N PRO A 53 -17.77 7.17 2.01
CA PRO A 53 -17.58 8.42 1.29
C PRO A 53 -18.76 9.35 1.55
N ALA A 54 -18.48 10.57 2.00
CA ALA A 54 -19.49 11.61 2.10
C ALA A 54 -19.94 12.09 0.70
N GLU A 55 -18.98 12.17 -0.23
CA GLU A 55 -19.19 12.58 -1.62
C GLU A 55 -18.27 11.76 -2.54
N VAL A 56 -18.63 11.66 -3.82
CA VAL A 56 -17.82 11.01 -4.85
C VAL A 56 -16.94 12.08 -5.50
N PRO A 57 -15.62 11.89 -5.60
CA PRO A 57 -14.74 12.92 -6.13
C PRO A 57 -14.93 13.10 -7.65
N ASP A 58 -15.11 14.35 -8.08
CA ASP A 58 -15.25 14.72 -9.49
C ASP A 58 -13.90 14.80 -10.22
N GLY A 59 -13.91 14.66 -11.54
CA GLY A 59 -12.71 14.79 -12.38
C GLY A 59 -11.84 13.53 -12.49
N TYR A 60 -12.22 12.47 -11.78
CA TYR A 60 -11.57 11.15 -11.83
C TYR A 60 -12.50 10.10 -12.41
N GLY A 61 -11.95 8.96 -12.81
CA GLY A 61 -12.73 7.73 -12.93
C GLY A 61 -12.98 7.17 -11.54
N VAL A 62 -14.22 6.84 -11.22
CA VAL A 62 -14.59 6.32 -9.89
C VAL A 62 -15.50 5.11 -10.02
N ALA A 63 -15.29 4.10 -9.19
CA ALA A 63 -16.08 2.87 -9.14
C ALA A 63 -16.39 2.44 -7.70
N TRP A 64 -17.61 1.96 -7.44
CA TRP A 64 -18.03 1.39 -6.16
C TRP A 64 -19.23 0.44 -6.39
N GLY A 65 -19.15 -0.79 -5.86
CA GLY A 65 -20.13 -1.83 -6.18
C GLY A 65 -20.32 -1.96 -7.70
N ASP A 66 -21.57 -1.95 -8.17
CA ASP A 66 -21.90 -1.98 -9.60
C ASP A 66 -21.92 -0.60 -10.27
N SER A 67 -21.60 0.47 -9.54
CA SER A 67 -21.64 1.85 -10.03
C SER A 67 -20.28 2.34 -10.51
N ARG A 68 -20.30 3.20 -11.53
CA ARG A 68 -19.12 3.90 -12.04
C ARG A 68 -19.46 5.28 -12.59
N THR A 69 -18.54 6.23 -12.48
CA THR A 69 -18.66 7.59 -13.03
C THR A 69 -17.30 8.14 -13.50
N GLY A 70 -17.33 9.24 -14.25
CA GLY A 70 -16.14 9.89 -14.81
C GLY A 70 -15.80 9.43 -16.24
N PRO A 71 -14.62 9.80 -16.76
CA PRO A 71 -14.16 9.38 -18.07
C PRO A 71 -14.12 7.85 -18.20
N GLU A 72 -14.64 7.30 -19.30
CA GLU A 72 -14.88 5.85 -19.44
C GLU A 72 -13.63 4.99 -19.20
N GLU A 73 -12.48 5.39 -19.75
CA GLU A 73 -11.22 4.67 -19.58
C GLU A 73 -10.76 4.65 -18.11
N LEU A 74 -10.86 5.79 -17.41
CA LEU A 74 -10.49 5.88 -15.99
C LEU A 74 -11.50 5.14 -15.11
N ALA A 75 -12.80 5.23 -15.41
CA ALA A 75 -13.84 4.51 -14.69
C ALA A 75 -13.63 2.98 -14.81
N ALA A 76 -13.14 2.51 -15.96
CA ALA A 76 -12.73 1.11 -16.14
C ALA A 76 -11.50 0.74 -15.30
N GLY A 77 -10.48 1.61 -15.23
CA GLY A 77 -9.31 1.41 -14.37
C GLY A 77 -9.66 1.38 -12.88
N ALA A 78 -10.53 2.29 -12.43
CA ALA A 78 -11.09 2.27 -11.08
C ALA A 78 -11.84 0.96 -10.78
N GLY A 79 -12.66 0.48 -11.71
CA GLY A 79 -13.35 -0.81 -11.58
C GLY A 79 -12.39 -2.01 -11.50
N GLN A 80 -11.30 -1.98 -12.27
CA GLN A 80 -10.25 -3.00 -12.18
C GLN A 80 -9.58 -3.00 -10.80
N ALA A 81 -9.30 -1.82 -10.24
CA ALA A 81 -8.71 -1.69 -8.91
C ALA A 81 -9.63 -2.26 -7.82
N VAL A 82 -10.94 -2.00 -7.89
CA VAL A 82 -11.94 -2.61 -6.99
C VAL A 82 -11.94 -4.13 -7.12
N ALA A 83 -11.98 -4.65 -8.35
CA ALA A 83 -11.99 -6.09 -8.58
C ALA A 83 -10.71 -6.79 -8.04
N GLU A 84 -9.54 -6.18 -8.22
CA GLU A 84 -8.29 -6.69 -7.65
C GLU A 84 -8.32 -6.66 -6.12
N PHE A 85 -8.82 -5.57 -5.53
CA PHE A 85 -8.96 -5.44 -4.08
C PHE A 85 -9.89 -6.52 -3.49
N GLU A 86 -11.04 -6.76 -4.13
CA GLU A 86 -12.01 -7.80 -3.75
C GLU A 86 -11.43 -9.21 -3.90
N ALA A 87 -10.59 -9.42 -4.92
CA ALA A 87 -9.80 -10.64 -5.08
C ALA A 87 -8.67 -10.78 -4.05
N GLY A 88 -8.51 -9.81 -3.14
CA GLY A 88 -7.54 -9.86 -2.05
C GLY A 88 -6.17 -9.28 -2.39
N GLY A 89 -6.03 -8.58 -3.52
CA GLY A 89 -4.81 -7.95 -4.00
C GLY A 89 -4.67 -6.47 -3.64
N GLY A 90 -3.53 -5.88 -4.03
CA GLY A 90 -3.20 -4.47 -3.82
C GLY A 90 -1.96 -4.25 -2.95
N ARG A 91 -1.35 -3.06 -3.07
CA ARG A 91 -0.24 -2.62 -2.20
C ARG A 91 -0.73 -1.53 -1.27
N ALA A 92 -0.75 -1.77 0.04
CA ALA A 92 -1.25 -0.80 0.99
C ALA A 92 -0.29 0.37 1.18
N VAL A 93 -0.88 1.55 1.37
CA VAL A 93 -0.21 2.82 1.64
C VAL A 93 -0.71 3.37 2.97
N VAL A 94 -2.03 3.34 3.18
CA VAL A 94 -2.67 3.68 4.45
C VAL A 94 -3.28 2.42 5.03
N PHE A 95 -3.03 2.13 6.30
CA PHE A 95 -3.60 0.99 7.01
C PHE A 95 -3.58 1.27 8.52
N GLY A 96 -4.43 0.57 9.28
CA GLY A 96 -4.51 0.73 10.73
C GLY A 96 -3.13 0.65 11.40
N GLY A 97 -2.78 1.66 12.21
CA GLY A 97 -1.52 1.72 12.94
C GLY A 97 -0.31 2.29 12.19
N SER A 98 -0.39 2.53 10.86
CA SER A 98 0.76 2.98 10.05
C SER A 98 1.42 4.27 10.56
N ALA A 99 0.62 5.26 11.00
CA ALA A 99 1.11 6.56 11.48
C ALA A 99 2.03 6.48 12.72
N GLY A 100 1.94 5.39 13.49
CA GLY A 100 2.72 5.18 14.72
C GLY A 100 3.93 4.25 14.57
N LEU A 101 4.21 3.76 13.35
CA LEU A 101 5.23 2.73 13.08
C LEU A 101 6.45 3.34 12.40
N SER A 102 7.25 4.09 13.16
CA SER A 102 8.53 4.62 12.71
C SER A 102 9.68 4.10 13.57
N GLY A 103 10.85 3.95 12.94
CA GLY A 103 12.08 3.53 13.61
C GLY A 103 12.18 2.02 13.79
N VAL A 104 12.87 1.62 14.87
CA VAL A 104 13.21 0.22 15.14
C VAL A 104 12.17 -0.41 16.06
N VAL A 105 11.58 -1.52 15.62
CA VAL A 105 10.54 -2.28 16.33
C VAL A 105 10.82 -3.78 16.28
N THR A 106 10.16 -4.57 17.12
CA THR A 106 10.12 -6.04 16.91
C THR A 106 9.02 -6.43 15.94
N VAL A 107 9.12 -7.61 15.32
CA VAL A 107 8.04 -8.19 14.52
C VAL A 107 6.76 -8.32 15.33
N ALA A 108 6.85 -8.74 16.60
CA ALA A 108 5.69 -8.83 17.49
C ALA A 108 5.02 -7.47 17.72
N ASP A 109 5.80 -6.41 17.97
CA ASP A 109 5.27 -5.06 18.15
C ASP A 109 4.59 -4.54 16.88
N LEU A 110 5.19 -4.80 15.71
CA LEU A 110 4.63 -4.42 14.41
C LEU A 110 3.24 -5.06 14.22
N LEU A 111 3.13 -6.36 14.44
CA LEU A 111 1.88 -7.12 14.27
C LEU A 111 0.83 -6.74 15.33
N GLY A 112 1.26 -6.45 16.57
CA GLY A 112 0.36 -6.09 17.66
C GLY A 112 -0.18 -4.65 17.59
N ARG A 113 0.50 -3.76 16.84
CA ARG A 113 0.19 -2.31 16.77
C ARG A 113 -0.36 -1.87 15.41
N SER A 114 -0.51 -2.79 14.47
CA SER A 114 -0.90 -2.44 13.10
C SER A 114 -1.84 -3.47 12.49
N ALA A 115 -2.42 -3.11 11.34
CA ALA A 115 -3.22 -4.01 10.52
C ALA A 115 -2.37 -5.03 9.73
N ILE A 116 -1.03 -5.00 9.85
CA ILE A 116 -0.17 -6.03 9.24
C ILE A 116 -0.36 -7.33 10.01
N GLU A 117 -0.69 -8.39 9.29
CA GLU A 117 -0.98 -9.70 9.87
C GLU A 117 0.20 -10.66 9.72
N ARG A 118 1.08 -10.40 8.73
CA ARG A 118 2.22 -11.28 8.45
C ARG A 118 3.47 -10.50 8.07
N VAL A 119 4.62 -11.00 8.53
CA VAL A 119 5.94 -10.57 8.06
C VAL A 119 6.64 -11.75 7.38
N SER A 120 7.04 -11.56 6.13
CA SER A 120 7.79 -12.55 5.37
C SER A 120 9.22 -12.06 5.13
N VAL A 121 10.19 -12.95 5.27
CA VAL A 121 11.59 -12.68 4.90
C VAL A 121 11.82 -13.23 3.50
N LEU A 122 12.28 -12.40 2.56
CA LEU A 122 12.58 -12.85 1.21
C LEU A 122 13.64 -13.95 1.21
N ALA A 123 13.47 -14.89 0.29
CA ALA A 123 14.27 -16.12 0.21
C ALA A 123 14.21 -17.03 1.45
N SER A 124 13.28 -16.79 2.40
CA SER A 124 12.96 -17.70 3.50
C SER A 124 11.57 -18.29 3.32
N PRO A 125 11.39 -19.61 3.51
CA PRO A 125 10.06 -20.22 3.54
C PRO A 125 9.34 -19.98 4.88
N TYR A 126 10.06 -19.51 5.91
CA TYR A 126 9.52 -19.32 7.26
C TYR A 126 9.10 -17.86 7.50
N PRO A 127 8.06 -17.62 8.33
CA PRO A 127 7.73 -16.28 8.78
C PRO A 127 8.88 -15.68 9.60
N ALA A 128 8.90 -14.36 9.72
CA ALA A 128 9.87 -13.71 10.59
C ALA A 128 9.63 -14.09 12.06
N GLU A 129 10.72 -14.32 12.80
CA GLU A 129 10.72 -14.56 14.24
C GLU A 129 10.07 -13.38 14.98
N PRO A 130 9.17 -13.60 15.96
CA PRO A 130 8.48 -12.51 16.66
C PRO A 130 9.42 -11.49 17.32
N HIS A 131 10.59 -11.94 17.78
CA HIS A 131 11.59 -11.09 18.42
C HIS A 131 12.64 -10.52 17.46
N ALA A 132 12.55 -10.83 16.15
CA ALA A 132 13.43 -10.21 15.17
C ALA A 132 13.23 -8.69 15.17
N VAL A 133 14.34 -7.97 15.15
CA VAL A 133 14.36 -6.51 15.12
C VAL A 133 14.21 -6.05 13.67
N LEU A 134 13.32 -5.09 13.44
CA LEU A 134 12.97 -4.51 12.16
C LEU A 134 13.13 -2.99 12.23
N ASP A 135 13.91 -2.41 11.32
CA ASP A 135 13.92 -0.96 11.09
C ASP A 135 12.90 -0.63 9.99
N THR A 136 11.83 0.10 10.33
CA THR A 136 10.77 0.44 9.37
C THR A 136 11.23 1.44 8.32
N ARG A 137 12.38 2.10 8.52
CA ARG A 137 12.92 3.17 7.65
C ARG A 137 11.94 4.30 7.36
N GLY A 138 10.89 4.43 8.17
CA GLY A 138 9.80 5.38 7.97
C GLY A 138 8.91 5.08 6.76
N TYR A 139 9.05 3.91 6.10
CA TYR A 139 8.29 3.57 4.92
C TYR A 139 7.91 2.09 4.90
N LEU A 140 6.61 1.80 5.02
CA LEU A 140 6.06 0.44 5.00
C LEU A 140 5.05 0.31 3.85
N ARG A 141 5.30 -0.66 2.97
CA ARG A 141 4.43 -1.02 1.86
C ARG A 141 4.03 -2.49 1.92
N PRO A 142 3.17 -2.87 2.86
CA PRO A 142 2.70 -4.25 2.91
C PRO A 142 1.80 -4.54 1.71
N GLU A 143 1.90 -5.75 1.20
CA GLU A 143 1.06 -6.27 0.13
C GLU A 143 -0.14 -6.98 0.72
N ARG A 144 -1.31 -6.76 0.12
CA ARG A 144 -2.48 -7.58 0.37
C ARG A 144 -2.38 -8.82 -0.54
N ARG A 145 -2.24 -10.00 0.06
CA ARG A 145 -2.29 -11.29 -0.65
C ARG A 145 -3.38 -12.13 -0.04
N ASP A 146 -4.32 -12.59 -0.85
CA ASP A 146 -5.48 -13.35 -0.39
C ASP A 146 -6.23 -12.63 0.75
N GLY A 147 -6.24 -11.30 0.71
CA GLY A 147 -6.86 -10.44 1.72
C GLY A 147 -6.02 -10.16 2.97
N VAL A 148 -4.90 -10.87 3.15
CA VAL A 148 -3.99 -10.75 4.31
C VAL A 148 -2.91 -9.71 4.04
N LEU A 149 -2.75 -8.78 4.97
CA LEU A 149 -1.75 -7.73 4.84
C LEU A 149 -0.35 -8.22 5.27
N THR A 150 0.52 -8.46 4.29
CA THR A 150 1.85 -9.05 4.47
C THR A 150 2.96 -8.05 4.16
N LEU A 151 3.84 -7.78 5.13
CA LEU A 151 5.05 -7.01 4.90
C LEU A 151 6.19 -7.92 4.45
N ALA A 152 6.74 -7.66 3.26
CA ALA A 152 7.96 -8.31 2.79
C ALA A 152 9.20 -7.57 3.32
N THR A 153 10.15 -8.34 3.84
CA THR A 153 11.38 -7.85 4.45
C THR A 153 12.60 -8.59 3.91
N THR A 154 13.77 -7.99 4.06
CA THR A 154 15.07 -8.60 3.79
C THR A 154 15.99 -8.41 5.00
N PRO A 155 17.03 -9.25 5.16
CA PRO A 155 18.11 -8.94 6.08
C PRO A 155 18.80 -7.62 5.69
N GLY A 156 19.07 -6.76 6.67
CA GLY A 156 19.69 -5.45 6.44
C GLY A 156 20.35 -4.88 7.69
N LEU A 157 21.18 -3.85 7.48
CA LEU A 157 21.84 -3.14 8.57
C LEU A 157 20.85 -2.27 9.34
N LEU A 158 20.85 -2.40 10.66
CA LEU A 158 20.10 -1.57 11.60
C LEU A 158 20.90 -0.31 11.99
N PRO A 159 20.24 0.72 12.56
CA PRO A 159 20.93 1.95 12.97
C PRO A 159 22.07 1.76 13.98
N ASP A 160 22.05 0.67 14.77
CA ASP A 160 23.10 0.32 15.73
C ASP A 160 24.27 -0.47 15.14
N GLY A 161 24.23 -0.74 13.83
CA GLY A 161 25.25 -1.52 13.11
C GLY A 161 25.05 -3.04 13.16
N SER A 162 24.02 -3.54 13.84
CA SER A 162 23.67 -4.96 13.83
C SER A 162 22.86 -5.35 12.58
N ILE A 163 22.69 -6.65 12.35
CA ILE A 163 21.85 -7.17 11.25
C ILE A 163 20.47 -7.50 11.81
N GLY A 164 19.45 -6.94 11.16
CA GLY A 164 18.04 -7.22 11.43
C GLY A 164 17.24 -7.27 10.13
N LEU A 165 15.96 -6.94 10.22
CA LEU A 165 15.04 -6.87 9.09
C LEU A 165 14.85 -5.42 8.65
N VAL A 166 14.71 -5.24 7.34
CA VAL A 166 14.29 -3.96 6.73
C VAL A 166 13.21 -4.24 5.69
N PRO A 167 12.30 -3.29 5.41
CA PRO A 167 11.35 -3.42 4.32
C PRO A 167 12.06 -3.73 3.00
N PHE A 168 11.47 -4.64 2.23
CA PHE A 168 11.99 -4.94 0.89
C PHE A 168 11.87 -3.75 -0.07
N GLU A 169 10.76 -3.02 0.03
CA GLU A 169 10.50 -1.85 -0.80
C GLU A 169 11.25 -0.64 -0.24
N ILE A 170 11.86 0.14 -1.13
CA ILE A 170 12.73 1.27 -0.77
C ILE A 170 12.08 2.54 -1.32
N LEU A 171 11.97 3.56 -0.46
CA LEU A 171 11.37 4.87 -0.77
C LEU A 171 12.07 5.58 -1.96
N ASP A 172 13.33 5.23 -2.24
CA ASP A 172 14.09 5.66 -3.43
C ASP A 172 15.09 4.57 -3.87
N PRO A 173 14.84 3.86 -5.00
CA PRO A 173 15.76 2.87 -5.52
C PRO A 173 17.12 3.46 -5.96
N GLN A 174 17.20 4.76 -6.28
CA GLN A 174 18.42 5.38 -6.80
C GLN A 174 19.53 5.44 -5.74
N ALA A 175 19.16 5.47 -4.45
CA ALA A 175 20.12 5.43 -3.34
C ALA A 175 20.87 4.10 -3.22
N CYS A 176 20.37 3.01 -3.80
CA CYS A 176 21.03 1.69 -3.76
C CYS A 176 22.03 1.46 -4.90
N CYS A 177 21.96 2.24 -5.99
CA CYS A 177 22.77 2.03 -7.19
C CYS A 177 23.96 3.01 -7.31
N GLY A 178 24.21 3.85 -6.31
CA GLY A 178 25.31 4.83 -6.32
C GLY A 178 26.50 4.39 -5.47
N GLY A 179 27.33 3.48 -6.00
CA GLY A 179 28.56 3.06 -5.30
C GLY A 179 29.33 1.94 -6.01
N HIS A 180 29.75 2.17 -7.24
CA HIS A 180 30.79 1.37 -7.91
C HIS A 180 31.89 2.28 -8.43
#